data_AF-A0A7X9UC57-F1
#
_entry.id   AF-A0A7X9UC57-F1
#
_cell.length_a   1.000
_cell.length_b   1.000
_cell.length_c   1.000
_cell.angle_alpha   90.00
_cell.angle_beta   90.00
_cell.angle_gamma   90.00
#
_symmetry.space_group_name_H-M   'P 1'
#
loop_
_entity.id
_entity.type
_entity.pdbx_description
1 polymer ?
#
loop_
_entity_poly.entity_id
_entity_poly.type
_entity_poly.pdbx_seq_one_letter_code
_entity_poly.pdbx_strand_id
1 'polypeptide(L)'
;MRARRATPKTDLLHADVSHEPVSRRTFVLALLGVAGAACGFQLGRYQVFGDDRAENELYWRRVYNQTLYAKRGTIYDRNGNVLTSSENCYDIAVNPSQVDKKNKVIRALMDVLDVDEETCNAAVNGRSYTYIQRKVDTEEGEKLEKYGLAGIVLEPSMKRVYPFGSACAQLLGVTDTEHNGISGLELQYEDTLMGTNGSIVREHAADGSYVAGGAYKKVAAKDGADIVLTIDVNIQQAAEEALAEAVERADANYGSIIVSDPRTGDIFAACSYPTYNPSDLSTARAEDMNLRVVTDAYEPGSVFKTFVCGMSIEEGIAGPDTTYEVPSTVKAGDDDVYDSDLRDYAMTMTMREILRRSSNTGMVLVGKQIGADLFGKYIKKFGFGKKVGVDFPGESLGIVKDRDEYDGASVAAMSFGQAISLSPVSVLHGMSAIANKGIMTVPHFLKSCGGEEKDWSDKEKRVFSKETVRQVADMMKTVVDEGTGTLGQVPGYDVSGKTGTAQRASEDGGYQKDVYMSSFIGFAPTDDPQVMAYVTLDGTPYISTAAAPPFATVMESALTILDIQPTS
;
A
#
# COMPACT_ATOMS: atom_id res chain seq x y z
N MET A 1 87.05 -99.25 -29.51
CA MET A 1 87.54 -99.07 -30.90
C MET A 1 86.89 -97.82 -31.50
N ARG A 2 87.71 -96.87 -31.98
CA ARG A 2 87.46 -95.74 -32.93
C ARG A 2 86.15 -94.93 -32.78
N ALA A 3 86.15 -93.71 -32.21
CA ALA A 3 86.66 -92.41 -32.69
C ALA A 3 85.64 -91.56 -33.51
N ARG A 4 85.21 -90.41 -32.94
CA ARG A 4 85.30 -89.06 -33.57
C ARG A 4 84.88 -87.96 -32.57
N ARG A 5 85.77 -86.98 -32.38
CA ARG A 5 85.59 -85.73 -31.62
C ARG A 5 84.91 -84.67 -32.49
N ALA A 6 84.06 -83.84 -31.91
CA ALA A 6 83.85 -82.46 -32.33
C ALA A 6 83.51 -81.59 -31.11
N THR A 7 84.23 -80.48 -30.98
CA THR A 7 84.05 -79.34 -30.07
C THR A 7 84.33 -78.08 -30.91
N PRO A 8 84.04 -76.87 -30.43
CA PRO A 8 82.78 -76.28 -29.98
C PRO A 8 82.56 -74.93 -30.73
N LYS A 9 81.57 -74.11 -30.35
CA LYS A 9 81.75 -72.65 -30.09
C LYS A 9 80.42 -71.96 -29.75
N THR A 10 80.44 -71.36 -28.57
CA THR A 10 79.72 -70.16 -28.14
C THR A 10 79.96 -68.99 -29.10
N ASP A 11 78.93 -68.19 -29.36
CA ASP A 11 79.03 -66.74 -29.18
C ASP A 11 77.63 -66.11 -29.05
N LEU A 12 77.41 -65.50 -27.90
CA LEU A 12 76.26 -64.66 -27.57
C LEU A 12 76.76 -63.22 -27.59
N LEU A 13 75.97 -62.34 -28.21
CA LEU A 13 76.03 -60.87 -28.15
C LEU A 13 76.89 -60.15 -29.21
N HIS A 14 76.34 -60.08 -30.42
CA HIS A 14 76.24 -58.83 -31.18
C HIS A 14 74.92 -58.85 -31.97
N ALA A 15 73.93 -58.10 -31.52
CA ALA A 15 72.77 -57.76 -32.35
C ALA A 15 72.61 -56.24 -32.29
N ASP A 16 73.11 -55.61 -33.35
CA ASP A 16 72.85 -54.23 -33.71
C ASP A 16 71.35 -53.93 -33.62
N VAL A 17 71.00 -52.85 -32.92
CA VAL A 17 69.68 -52.24 -33.02
C VAL A 17 69.60 -51.55 -34.37
N SER A 18 69.14 -52.31 -35.38
CA SER A 18 68.75 -51.76 -36.67
C SER A 18 67.49 -50.90 -36.49
N HIS A 19 67.64 -49.58 -36.56
CA HIS A 19 66.53 -48.68 -36.83
C HIS A 19 66.03 -48.92 -38.26
N GLU A 20 65.18 -49.94 -38.44
CA GLU A 20 64.37 -50.02 -39.66
C GLU A 20 63.35 -48.87 -39.64
N PRO A 21 63.26 -48.05 -40.70
CA PRO A 21 62.26 -47.01 -40.78
C PRO A 21 60.88 -47.68 -40.82
N VAL A 22 60.11 -47.50 -39.74
CA VAL A 22 58.72 -47.94 -39.67
C VAL A 22 58.02 -47.45 -40.93
N SER A 23 57.54 -48.37 -41.77
CA SER A 23 56.88 -47.98 -43.02
C SER A 23 55.71 -47.05 -42.68
N ARG A 24 55.48 -46.01 -43.49
CA ARG A 24 54.34 -45.08 -43.31
C ARG A 24 53.02 -45.83 -43.08
N ARG A 25 52.85 -47.00 -43.70
CA ARG A 25 51.68 -47.86 -43.56
C ARG A 25 51.56 -48.47 -42.15
N THR A 26 52.67 -48.92 -41.57
CA THR A 26 52.70 -49.48 -40.22
C THR A 26 52.43 -48.40 -39.16
N PHE A 27 52.97 -47.20 -39.36
CA PHE A 27 52.70 -46.06 -38.47
C PHE A 27 51.22 -45.63 -38.53
N VAL A 28 50.64 -45.53 -39.73
CA VAL A 28 49.20 -45.19 -39.90
C VAL A 28 48.30 -46.28 -39.30
N LEU A 29 48.64 -47.56 -39.47
CA LEU A 29 47.89 -48.67 -38.87
C LEU A 29 47.96 -48.65 -37.34
N ALA A 30 49.12 -48.33 -36.76
CA ALA A 30 49.26 -48.18 -35.31
C ALA A 30 48.44 -47.00 -34.79
N LEU A 31 48.42 -45.87 -35.51
CA LEU A 31 47.66 -44.68 -35.15
C LEU A 31 46.14 -44.94 -35.24
N LEU A 32 45.69 -45.66 -36.27
CA LEU A 32 44.30 -46.12 -36.38
C LEU A 32 43.96 -47.14 -35.30
N GLY A 33 44.88 -48.03 -34.92
CA GLY A 33 44.70 -48.98 -33.83
C GLY A 33 44.56 -48.29 -32.48
N VAL A 34 45.39 -47.29 -32.20
CA VAL A 34 45.31 -46.47 -30.97
C VAL A 34 44.05 -45.62 -30.97
N ALA A 35 43.67 -45.01 -32.10
CA ALA A 35 42.42 -44.27 -32.21
C ALA A 35 41.21 -45.20 -32.00
N GLY A 36 41.24 -46.41 -32.58
CA GLY A 36 40.21 -47.43 -32.39
C GLY A 36 40.12 -47.91 -30.94
N ALA A 37 41.26 -48.11 -30.27
CA ALA A 37 41.32 -48.45 -28.86
C ALA A 37 40.83 -47.31 -27.95
N ALA A 38 41.16 -46.05 -28.27
CA ALA A 38 40.66 -44.88 -27.55
C ALA A 38 39.15 -44.72 -27.71
N CYS A 39 38.63 -44.88 -28.93
CA CYS A 39 37.19 -44.89 -29.20
C CYS A 39 36.51 -46.06 -28.47
N GLY A 40 37.09 -47.26 -28.50
CA GLY A 40 36.56 -48.44 -27.82
C GLY A 40 36.58 -48.32 -26.30
N PHE A 41 37.65 -47.75 -25.73
CA PHE A 41 37.73 -47.43 -24.31
C PHE A 41 36.69 -46.39 -23.93
N GLN A 42 36.49 -45.36 -24.76
CA GLN A 42 35.50 -44.34 -24.47
C GLN A 42 34.06 -44.88 -24.57
N LEU A 43 33.78 -45.74 -25.54
CA LEU A 43 32.52 -46.47 -25.65
C LEU A 43 32.28 -47.40 -24.46
N GLY A 44 33.31 -48.17 -24.07
CA GLY A 44 33.27 -49.01 -22.88
C GLY A 44 33.07 -48.20 -21.61
N ARG A 45 33.69 -47.02 -21.50
CA ARG A 45 33.49 -46.08 -20.39
C ARG A 45 32.02 -45.64 -20.32
N TYR A 46 31.42 -45.28 -21.44
CA TYR A 46 30.00 -44.90 -21.51
C TYR A 46 29.05 -46.07 -21.22
N GLN A 47 29.34 -47.29 -21.68
CA GLN A 47 28.45 -48.45 -21.51
C GLN A 47 28.57 -49.11 -20.12
N VAL A 48 29.75 -49.09 -19.49
CA VAL A 48 30.01 -49.84 -18.25
C VAL A 48 29.86 -48.95 -17.01
N PHE A 49 30.26 -47.68 -17.07
CA PHE A 49 30.24 -46.81 -15.90
C PHE A 49 29.03 -45.86 -15.86
N GLY A 50 28.24 -45.78 -16.94
CA GLY A 50 27.21 -44.75 -17.06
C GLY A 50 27.80 -43.34 -16.97
N ASP A 51 27.05 -42.33 -17.34
CA ASP A 51 27.40 -40.95 -16.97
C ASP A 51 26.28 -40.46 -16.07
N ASP A 52 26.39 -40.73 -14.77
CA ASP A 52 25.39 -40.34 -13.76
C ASP A 52 25.04 -38.85 -13.86
N ARG A 53 25.95 -38.01 -14.40
CA ARG A 53 25.69 -36.60 -14.71
C ARG A 53 24.74 -36.41 -15.89
N ALA A 54 24.95 -37.12 -17.00
CA ALA A 54 24.09 -37.02 -18.17
C ALA A 54 22.70 -37.62 -17.88
N GLU A 55 22.63 -38.73 -17.13
CA GLU A 55 21.37 -39.29 -16.67
C GLU A 55 20.66 -38.36 -15.68
N ASN A 56 21.36 -37.72 -14.73
CA ASN A 56 20.76 -36.72 -13.84
C ASN A 56 20.29 -35.46 -14.61
N GLU A 57 21.07 -34.95 -15.58
CA GLU A 57 20.64 -33.82 -16.40
C GLU A 57 19.40 -34.16 -17.25
N LEU A 58 19.34 -35.38 -17.81
CA LEU A 58 18.17 -35.86 -18.54
C LEU A 58 16.99 -36.13 -17.60
N TYR A 59 17.24 -36.58 -16.37
CA TYR A 59 16.22 -36.78 -15.34
C TYR A 59 15.60 -35.45 -14.90
N TRP A 60 16.39 -34.42 -14.56
CA TRP A 60 15.85 -33.10 -14.22
C TRP A 60 15.13 -32.43 -15.39
N ARG A 61 15.47 -32.77 -16.64
CA ARG A 61 14.71 -32.33 -17.84
C ARG A 61 13.35 -33.03 -17.99
N ARG A 62 13.15 -34.20 -17.39
CA ARG A 62 11.88 -34.95 -17.40
C ARG A 62 11.00 -34.67 -16.18
N VAL A 63 11.57 -34.09 -15.13
CA VAL A 63 10.87 -33.74 -13.91
C VAL A 63 10.25 -32.34 -14.04
N TYR A 64 8.92 -32.29 -14.17
CA TYR A 64 8.15 -31.06 -14.16
C TYR A 64 7.74 -30.73 -12.73
N ASN A 65 8.11 -29.54 -12.27
CA ASN A 65 7.68 -29.01 -10.98
C ASN A 65 6.59 -27.98 -11.20
N GLN A 66 5.36 -28.35 -10.86
CA GLN A 66 4.22 -27.45 -10.92
C GLN A 66 3.98 -26.87 -9.53
N THR A 67 3.94 -25.54 -9.44
CA THR A 67 3.57 -24.83 -8.22
C THR A 67 2.09 -25.07 -7.91
N LEU A 68 1.79 -25.41 -6.65
CA LEU A 68 0.42 -25.38 -6.14
C LEU A 68 0.26 -24.07 -5.39
N TYR A 69 -0.37 -23.07 -6.01
CA TYR A 69 -0.53 -21.76 -5.38
C TYR A 69 -1.41 -21.86 -4.13
N ALA A 70 -0.94 -21.27 -3.04
CA ALA A 70 -1.75 -21.04 -1.86
C ALA A 70 -2.82 -20.00 -2.17
N LYS A 71 -4.01 -20.14 -1.58
CA LYS A 71 -4.97 -19.04 -1.61
C LYS A 71 -4.48 -17.94 -0.69
N ARG A 72 -4.38 -16.74 -1.25
CA ARG A 72 -4.12 -15.55 -0.45
C ARG A 72 -5.34 -15.25 0.42
N GLY A 73 -5.12 -14.89 1.69
CA GLY A 73 -6.16 -14.60 2.66
C GLY A 73 -7.16 -13.58 2.15
N THR A 74 -8.42 -13.74 2.50
CA THR A 74 -9.52 -12.83 2.17
C THR A 74 -9.51 -11.65 3.14
N ILE A 75 -9.75 -10.45 2.61
CA ILE A 75 -9.91 -9.23 3.41
C ILE A 75 -11.39 -8.93 3.52
N TYR A 76 -11.89 -8.87 4.75
CA TYR A 76 -13.29 -8.57 5.07
C TYR A 76 -13.44 -7.17 5.67
N ASP A 77 -14.60 -6.56 5.49
CA ASP A 77 -15.03 -5.41 6.27
C ASP A 77 -15.48 -5.86 7.68
N ARG A 78 -15.76 -4.89 8.56
CA ARG A 78 -16.15 -5.16 9.95
C ARG A 78 -17.44 -5.97 10.12
N ASN A 79 -18.26 -6.03 9.08
CA ASN A 79 -19.57 -6.67 9.02
C ASN A 79 -19.53 -8.04 8.31
N GLY A 80 -18.36 -8.46 7.82
CA GLY A 80 -18.15 -9.74 7.13
C GLY A 80 -18.35 -9.68 5.61
N ASN A 81 -18.46 -8.50 5.02
CA ASN A 81 -18.47 -8.34 3.57
C ASN A 81 -17.08 -8.58 3.00
N VAL A 82 -16.97 -9.31 1.89
CA VAL A 82 -15.70 -9.56 1.21
C VAL A 82 -15.26 -8.30 0.45
N LEU A 83 -14.18 -7.66 0.91
CA LEU A 83 -13.58 -6.51 0.22
C LEU A 83 -12.64 -6.96 -0.89
N THR A 84 -11.85 -8.00 -0.64
CA THR A 84 -11.08 -8.68 -1.67
C THR A 84 -10.78 -10.13 -1.34
N SER A 85 -10.82 -10.99 -2.35
CA SER A 85 -10.59 -12.43 -2.24
C SER A 85 -9.74 -12.95 -3.39
N SER A 86 -9.21 -14.17 -3.23
CA SER A 86 -8.50 -14.87 -4.29
C SER A 86 -9.34 -15.95 -4.92
N GLU A 87 -9.39 -15.94 -6.25
CA GLU A 87 -10.10 -16.93 -7.05
C GLU A 87 -9.13 -17.66 -7.98
N ASN A 88 -9.46 -18.93 -8.25
CA ASN A 88 -8.71 -19.73 -9.21
C ASN A 88 -8.88 -19.14 -10.61
N CYS A 89 -7.78 -19.05 -11.33
CA CYS A 89 -7.75 -18.59 -12.72
C CYS A 89 -6.71 -19.39 -13.51
N TYR A 90 -6.60 -19.10 -14.80
CA TYR A 90 -5.54 -19.65 -15.65
C TYR A 90 -4.69 -18.53 -16.24
N ASP A 91 -3.38 -18.75 -16.29
CA ASP A 91 -2.49 -18.01 -17.20
C ASP A 91 -2.42 -18.82 -18.50
N ILE A 92 -2.87 -18.21 -19.60
CA ILE A 92 -2.94 -18.85 -20.91
C ILE A 92 -1.68 -18.50 -21.69
N ALA A 93 -0.99 -19.52 -22.15
CA ALA A 93 0.21 -19.38 -22.96
C ALA A 93 0.18 -20.30 -24.18
N VAL A 94 1.08 -20.02 -25.11
CA VAL A 94 1.29 -20.83 -26.30
C VAL A 94 2.71 -21.38 -26.29
N ASN A 95 2.83 -22.69 -26.51
CA ASN A 95 4.09 -23.36 -26.81
C ASN A 95 4.15 -23.68 -28.31
N PRO A 96 4.86 -22.86 -29.13
CA PRO A 96 4.85 -23.00 -30.59
C PRO A 96 5.39 -24.35 -31.08
N SER A 97 6.29 -24.98 -30.33
CA SER A 97 6.87 -26.28 -30.68
C SER A 97 5.86 -27.44 -30.64
N GLN A 98 4.74 -27.25 -29.94
CA GLN A 98 3.66 -28.22 -29.78
C GLN A 98 2.43 -27.86 -30.62
N VAL A 99 2.43 -26.72 -31.34
CA VAL A 99 1.29 -26.29 -32.14
C VAL A 99 1.23 -27.03 -33.47
N ASP A 100 0.26 -27.92 -33.61
CA ASP A 100 -0.02 -28.61 -34.88
C ASP A 100 -0.90 -27.77 -35.82
N LYS A 101 -2.00 -27.23 -35.29
CA LYS A 101 -3.08 -26.60 -36.08
C LYS A 101 -3.13 -25.09 -35.86
N LYS A 102 -2.12 -24.37 -36.36
CA LYS A 102 -1.93 -22.92 -36.17
C LYS A 102 -3.19 -22.09 -36.31
N ASN A 103 -3.88 -22.18 -37.46
CA ASN A 103 -5.09 -21.38 -37.71
C ASN A 103 -6.26 -21.72 -36.77
N LYS A 104 -6.33 -22.95 -36.23
CA LYS A 104 -7.35 -23.33 -35.25
C LYS A 104 -7.01 -22.79 -33.86
N VAL A 105 -5.73 -22.82 -33.49
CA VAL A 105 -5.24 -22.22 -32.23
C VAL A 105 -5.52 -20.73 -32.22
N ILE A 106 -5.15 -20.01 -33.28
CA ILE A 106 -5.39 -18.56 -33.41
C ILE A 106 -6.87 -18.25 -33.23
N ARG A 107 -7.76 -18.93 -33.97
CA ARG A 107 -9.21 -18.72 -33.84
C ARG A 107 -9.74 -19.02 -32.46
N ALA A 108 -9.32 -20.12 -31.82
CA ALA A 108 -9.77 -20.46 -30.48
C ALA A 108 -9.35 -19.40 -29.45
N LEU A 109 -8.12 -18.87 -29.56
CA LEU A 109 -7.64 -17.79 -28.69
C LEU A 109 -8.43 -16.50 -28.91
N MET A 110 -8.64 -16.10 -30.16
CA MET A 110 -9.45 -14.90 -30.47
C MET A 110 -10.91 -15.05 -30.00
N ASP A 111 -11.53 -16.20 -30.28
CA ASP A 111 -12.94 -16.45 -29.97
C ASP A 111 -13.23 -16.47 -28.46
N VAL A 112 -12.28 -16.95 -27.64
CA VAL A 112 -12.49 -17.12 -26.19
C VAL A 112 -11.92 -15.97 -25.38
N LEU A 113 -10.78 -15.39 -25.78
CA LEU A 113 -10.05 -14.41 -24.98
C LEU A 113 -10.17 -12.97 -25.48
N ASP A 114 -10.83 -12.75 -26.63
CA ASP A 114 -10.95 -11.44 -27.29
C ASP A 114 -9.58 -10.76 -27.56
N VAL A 115 -8.54 -11.57 -27.79
CA VAL A 115 -7.19 -11.10 -28.11
C VAL A 115 -7.06 -10.89 -29.62
N ASP A 116 -6.32 -9.87 -30.03
CA ASP A 116 -6.13 -9.54 -31.43
C ASP A 116 -5.37 -10.63 -32.21
N GLU A 117 -5.64 -10.69 -33.51
CA GLU A 117 -5.06 -11.70 -34.42
C GLU A 117 -3.53 -11.57 -34.55
N GLU A 118 -2.98 -10.36 -34.41
CA GLU A 118 -1.54 -10.11 -34.55
C GLU A 118 -0.78 -10.73 -33.37
N THR A 119 -1.24 -10.48 -32.14
CA THR A 119 -0.72 -11.08 -30.90
C THR A 119 -0.78 -12.61 -30.97
N CYS A 120 -1.92 -13.17 -31.38
CA CYS A 120 -2.07 -14.62 -31.52
C CYS A 120 -1.12 -15.22 -32.58
N ASN A 121 -0.97 -14.56 -33.73
CA ASN A 121 -0.07 -14.99 -34.79
C ASN A 121 1.40 -14.91 -34.36
N ALA A 122 1.80 -13.84 -33.67
CA ALA A 122 3.15 -13.66 -33.17
C ALA A 122 3.52 -14.77 -32.17
N ALA A 123 2.59 -15.11 -31.26
CA ALA A 123 2.80 -16.20 -30.32
C ALA A 123 2.88 -17.56 -31.02
N VAL A 124 1.92 -17.91 -31.88
CA VAL A 124 1.86 -19.22 -32.54
C VAL A 124 3.00 -19.47 -33.54
N ASN A 125 3.48 -18.42 -34.21
CA ASN A 125 4.60 -18.53 -35.16
C ASN A 125 5.97 -18.25 -34.53
N GLY A 126 5.99 -17.89 -33.24
CA GLY A 126 7.21 -17.65 -32.48
C GLY A 126 8.06 -18.91 -32.29
N ARG A 127 9.20 -18.74 -31.61
CA ARG A 127 10.11 -19.84 -31.24
C ARG A 127 10.11 -20.15 -29.74
N SER A 128 9.59 -19.24 -28.94
CA SER A 128 9.58 -19.30 -27.49
C SER A 128 8.17 -19.52 -26.96
N TYR A 129 8.10 -20.03 -25.74
CA TYR A 129 6.89 -20.00 -24.93
C TYR A 129 6.45 -18.55 -24.70
N THR A 130 5.18 -18.25 -24.94
CA THR A 130 4.65 -16.87 -24.87
C THR A 130 3.31 -16.87 -24.16
N TYR A 131 3.17 -16.06 -23.12
CA TYR A 131 1.88 -15.78 -22.49
C TYR A 131 1.01 -14.96 -23.43
N ILE A 132 -0.22 -15.41 -23.65
CA ILE A 132 -1.25 -14.69 -24.41
C ILE A 132 -1.99 -13.75 -23.48
N GLN A 133 -2.48 -14.29 -22.37
CA GLN A 133 -3.25 -13.54 -21.38
C GLN A 133 -3.10 -14.19 -20.01
N ARG A 134 -2.96 -13.37 -18.98
CA ARG A 134 -2.83 -13.81 -17.59
C ARG A 134 -4.14 -13.55 -16.84
N LYS A 135 -4.37 -14.31 -15.76
CA LYS A 135 -5.54 -14.17 -14.87
C LYS A 135 -6.89 -14.38 -15.59
N VAL A 136 -6.92 -15.27 -16.59
CA VAL A 136 -8.12 -15.65 -17.36
C VAL A 136 -9.08 -16.44 -16.47
N ASP A 137 -10.37 -16.17 -16.59
CA ASP A 137 -11.38 -16.85 -15.79
C ASP A 137 -11.37 -18.36 -15.99
N THR A 138 -11.70 -19.10 -14.92
CA THR A 138 -11.72 -20.57 -14.97
C THR A 138 -12.65 -21.07 -16.08
N GLU A 139 -13.79 -20.39 -16.32
CA GLU A 139 -14.75 -20.75 -17.38
C GLU A 139 -14.13 -20.62 -18.79
N GLU A 140 -13.37 -19.56 -19.05
CA GLU A 140 -12.70 -19.31 -20.33
C GLU A 140 -11.54 -20.29 -20.56
N GLY A 141 -10.76 -20.56 -19.51
CA GLY A 141 -9.74 -21.61 -19.55
C GLY A 141 -10.34 -22.98 -19.88
N GLU A 142 -11.41 -23.39 -19.19
CA GLU A 142 -12.11 -24.65 -19.46
C GLU A 142 -12.70 -24.70 -20.89
N LYS A 143 -13.13 -23.57 -21.45
CA LYS A 143 -13.54 -23.48 -22.87
C LYS A 143 -12.36 -23.79 -23.79
N LEU A 144 -11.18 -23.19 -23.55
CA LEU A 144 -9.96 -23.46 -24.31
C LEU A 144 -9.51 -24.92 -24.20
N GLU A 145 -9.57 -25.50 -22.99
CA GLU A 145 -9.21 -26.90 -22.77
C GLU A 145 -10.09 -27.87 -23.59
N LYS A 146 -11.40 -27.58 -23.69
CA LYS A 146 -12.36 -28.39 -24.48
C LYS A 146 -12.05 -28.45 -25.97
N TYR A 147 -11.33 -27.47 -26.53
CA TYR A 147 -10.89 -27.53 -27.93
C TYR A 147 -9.85 -28.63 -28.19
N GLY A 148 -9.13 -29.09 -27.16
CA GLY A 148 -8.12 -30.14 -27.27
C GLY A 148 -7.00 -29.82 -28.27
N LEU A 149 -6.63 -28.53 -28.37
CA LEU A 149 -5.62 -28.06 -29.32
C LEU A 149 -4.23 -28.12 -28.70
N ALA A 150 -3.35 -28.90 -29.32
CA ALA A 150 -1.95 -28.98 -28.92
C ALA A 150 -1.26 -27.60 -29.06
N GLY A 151 -0.45 -27.26 -28.07
CA GLY A 151 0.31 -26.02 -28.00
C GLY A 151 -0.36 -24.86 -27.26
N ILE A 152 -1.64 -24.99 -26.84
CA ILE A 152 -2.23 -24.09 -25.83
C ILE A 152 -1.92 -24.67 -24.45
N VAL A 153 -1.30 -23.86 -23.59
CA VAL A 153 -0.92 -24.25 -22.23
C VAL A 153 -1.74 -23.42 -21.25
N LEU A 154 -2.40 -24.13 -20.33
CA LEU A 154 -3.18 -23.55 -19.26
C LEU A 154 -2.41 -23.75 -17.96
N GLU A 155 -1.89 -22.67 -17.40
CA GLU A 155 -1.19 -22.71 -16.11
C GLU A 155 -2.17 -22.31 -15.00
N PRO A 156 -2.49 -23.20 -14.05
CA PRO A 156 -3.30 -22.83 -12.89
C PRO A 156 -2.64 -21.70 -12.12
N SER A 157 -3.39 -20.66 -11.82
CA SER A 157 -2.93 -19.44 -11.16
C SER A 157 -4.02 -18.91 -10.22
N MET A 158 -3.74 -17.80 -9.56
CA MET A 158 -4.67 -17.09 -8.67
C MET A 158 -4.84 -15.65 -9.13
N LYS A 159 -6.08 -15.17 -9.17
CA LYS A 159 -6.37 -13.75 -9.36
C LYS A 159 -7.00 -13.15 -8.12
N ARG A 160 -6.72 -11.87 -7.91
CA ARG A 160 -7.34 -11.08 -6.87
C ARG A 160 -8.62 -10.46 -7.41
N VAL A 161 -9.72 -10.58 -6.67
CA VAL A 161 -11.05 -10.10 -7.04
C VAL A 161 -11.46 -9.00 -6.08
N TYR A 162 -12.05 -7.93 -6.61
CA TYR A 162 -12.49 -6.76 -5.86
C TYR A 162 -13.99 -6.56 -6.11
N PRO A 163 -14.88 -7.14 -5.28
CA PRO A 163 -16.33 -7.13 -5.51
C PRO A 163 -16.94 -5.73 -5.60
N PHE A 164 -16.32 -4.75 -4.95
CA PHE A 164 -16.77 -3.35 -4.94
C PHE A 164 -16.05 -2.47 -5.99
N GLY A 165 -15.38 -3.08 -6.98
CA GLY A 165 -14.71 -2.36 -8.06
C GLY A 165 -13.60 -1.45 -7.56
N SER A 166 -13.69 -0.14 -7.87
CA SER A 166 -12.72 0.87 -7.44
C SER A 166 -12.89 1.31 -5.98
N ALA A 167 -13.95 0.90 -5.30
CA ALA A 167 -14.11 1.24 -3.89
C ALA A 167 -13.04 0.55 -3.04
N CYS A 168 -12.52 1.26 -2.04
CA CYS A 168 -11.38 0.84 -1.23
C CYS A 168 -10.07 0.61 -2.03
N ALA A 169 -9.95 1.00 -3.30
CA ALA A 169 -8.80 0.60 -4.14
C ALA A 169 -7.43 1.01 -3.55
N GLN A 170 -7.29 2.27 -3.12
CA GLN A 170 -6.06 2.77 -2.49
C GLN A 170 -5.80 2.13 -1.13
N LEU A 171 -6.87 1.83 -0.39
CA LEU A 171 -6.79 1.19 0.91
C LEU A 171 -6.33 -0.26 0.79
N LEU A 172 -7.05 -1.07 0.01
CA LEU A 172 -6.72 -2.48 -0.19
C LEU A 172 -5.35 -2.61 -0.86
N GLY A 173 -5.10 -1.78 -1.87
CA GLY A 173 -3.92 -1.92 -2.73
C GLY A 173 -4.07 -3.09 -3.69
N VAL A 174 -2.96 -3.51 -4.28
CA VAL A 174 -2.93 -4.53 -5.32
C VAL A 174 -1.78 -5.52 -5.15
N THR A 175 -1.88 -6.62 -5.87
CA THR A 175 -0.84 -7.65 -5.98
C THR A 175 -0.19 -7.61 -7.36
N ASP A 176 1.09 -7.98 -7.43
CA ASP A 176 1.80 -8.13 -8.69
C ASP A 176 1.39 -9.42 -9.43
N THR A 177 2.15 -9.77 -10.46
CA THR A 177 1.89 -10.98 -11.24
C THR A 177 2.47 -12.26 -10.64
N GLU A 178 3.24 -12.13 -9.56
CA GLU A 178 3.77 -13.23 -8.74
C GLU A 178 2.95 -13.43 -7.45
N HIS A 179 1.84 -12.68 -7.30
CA HIS A 179 0.91 -12.70 -6.18
C HIS A 179 1.39 -12.02 -4.89
N ASN A 180 2.50 -11.27 -4.95
CA ASN A 180 2.98 -10.47 -3.82
C ASN A 180 2.17 -9.17 -3.72
N GLY A 181 1.78 -8.77 -2.53
CA GLY A 181 1.20 -7.44 -2.26
C GLY A 181 2.23 -6.35 -2.50
N ILE A 182 1.88 -5.34 -3.31
CA ILE A 182 2.79 -4.25 -3.70
C ILE A 182 2.34 -2.87 -3.21
N SER A 183 1.10 -2.72 -2.77
CA SER A 183 0.58 -1.47 -2.20
C SER A 183 -0.50 -1.76 -1.16
N GLY A 184 -0.91 -0.70 -0.44
CA GLY A 184 -2.04 -0.76 0.48
C GLY A 184 -1.92 -1.79 1.60
N LEU A 185 -3.06 -2.28 2.03
CA LEU A 185 -3.17 -3.34 3.04
C LEU A 185 -2.67 -4.70 2.53
N GLU A 186 -2.70 -4.93 1.21
CA GLU A 186 -2.08 -6.11 0.61
C GLU A 186 -0.58 -6.15 0.91
N LEU A 187 0.14 -5.03 0.79
CA LEU A 187 1.55 -4.93 1.17
C LEU A 187 1.73 -4.95 2.70
N GLN A 188 0.89 -4.22 3.44
CA GLN A 188 0.99 -4.14 4.90
C GLN A 188 0.93 -5.51 5.57
N TYR A 189 0.05 -6.37 5.08
CA TYR A 189 -0.28 -7.67 5.66
C TYR A 189 0.23 -8.84 4.81
N GLU A 190 1.27 -8.64 4.00
CA GLU A 190 1.81 -9.63 3.09
C GLU A 190 2.13 -10.97 3.78
N ASP A 191 2.86 -10.91 4.90
CA ASP A 191 3.27 -12.11 5.66
C ASP A 191 2.08 -12.92 6.19
N THR A 192 0.95 -12.24 6.45
CA THR A 192 -0.30 -12.85 6.91
C THR A 192 -1.09 -13.42 5.74
N LEU A 193 -1.21 -12.65 4.65
CA LEU A 193 -2.12 -12.91 3.54
C LEU A 193 -1.55 -13.91 2.54
N MET A 194 -0.24 -13.92 2.27
CA MET A 194 0.35 -14.69 1.16
C MET A 194 0.20 -16.22 1.31
N GLY A 195 0.26 -16.73 2.53
CA GLY A 195 0.33 -18.17 2.78
C GLY A 195 1.66 -18.79 2.34
N THR A 196 1.66 -20.08 1.99
CA THR A 196 2.86 -20.80 1.54
C THR A 196 2.51 -21.76 0.41
N ASN A 197 3.09 -21.51 -0.78
CA ASN A 197 2.89 -22.34 -1.95
C ASN A 197 3.36 -23.79 -1.73
N GLY A 198 2.59 -24.72 -2.27
CA GLY A 198 2.95 -26.12 -2.39
C GLY A 198 3.66 -26.42 -3.71
N SER A 199 3.96 -27.69 -3.94
CA SER A 199 4.55 -28.15 -5.18
C SER A 199 4.10 -29.56 -5.53
N ILE A 200 3.94 -29.83 -6.82
CA ILE A 200 3.76 -31.18 -7.33
C ILE A 200 4.82 -31.46 -8.38
N VAL A 201 5.66 -32.45 -8.06
CA VAL A 201 6.73 -32.93 -8.91
C VAL A 201 6.22 -34.17 -9.64
N ARG A 202 6.23 -34.15 -10.98
CA ARG A 202 5.84 -35.28 -11.83
C ARG A 202 6.87 -35.51 -12.93
N GLU A 203 7.10 -36.77 -13.26
CA GLU A 203 7.95 -37.15 -14.38
C GLU A 203 7.13 -37.29 -15.68
N HIS A 204 7.61 -36.68 -16.76
CA HIS A 204 7.03 -36.75 -18.10
C HIS A 204 7.90 -37.61 -19.04
N ALA A 205 7.23 -38.39 -19.89
CA ALA A 205 7.83 -39.07 -21.02
C ALA A 205 8.13 -38.06 -22.15
N ALA A 206 8.92 -38.48 -23.15
CA ALA A 206 9.33 -37.64 -24.27
C ALA A 206 8.15 -37.12 -25.14
N ASP A 207 6.98 -37.76 -25.02
CA ASP A 207 5.73 -37.38 -25.68
C ASP A 207 4.85 -36.44 -24.82
N GLY A 208 5.33 -36.06 -23.63
CA GLY A 208 4.62 -35.17 -22.70
C GLY A 208 3.65 -35.87 -21.75
N SER A 209 3.45 -37.20 -21.87
CA SER A 209 2.59 -37.97 -20.97
C SER A 209 3.25 -38.24 -19.61
N TYR A 210 2.46 -38.41 -18.54
CA TYR A 210 3.01 -38.74 -17.21
C TYR A 210 3.56 -40.18 -17.18
N VAL A 211 4.76 -40.36 -16.65
CA VAL A 211 5.38 -41.70 -16.51
C VAL A 211 4.74 -42.46 -15.34
N ALA A 212 4.10 -43.59 -15.64
CA ALA A 212 3.56 -44.48 -14.61
C ALA A 212 4.69 -45.04 -13.73
N GLY A 213 4.67 -44.73 -12.42
CA GLY A 213 5.73 -45.10 -11.48
C GLY A 213 6.95 -44.17 -11.46
N GLY A 214 6.91 -43.07 -12.23
CA GLY A 214 7.94 -42.03 -12.21
C GLY A 214 7.92 -41.18 -10.94
N ALA A 215 8.85 -40.22 -10.84
CA ALA A 215 8.96 -39.36 -9.66
C ALA A 215 7.64 -38.63 -9.35
N TYR A 216 7.09 -38.87 -8.15
CA TYR A 216 5.90 -38.20 -7.64
C TYR A 216 6.16 -37.68 -6.23
N LYS A 217 6.13 -36.36 -6.06
CA LYS A 217 6.19 -35.71 -4.74
C LYS A 217 5.20 -34.56 -4.72
N LYS A 218 4.23 -34.61 -3.80
CA LYS A 218 3.27 -33.53 -3.58
C LYS A 218 3.49 -32.92 -2.20
N VAL A 219 3.77 -31.63 -2.17
CA VAL A 219 3.72 -30.77 -0.99
C VAL A 219 2.46 -29.92 -1.12
N ALA A 220 1.52 -30.05 -0.18
CA ALA A 220 0.30 -29.25 -0.20
C ALA A 220 0.62 -27.78 0.08
N ALA A 221 -0.11 -26.88 -0.57
CA ALA A 221 -0.09 -25.46 -0.24
C ALA A 221 -0.76 -25.23 1.12
N LYS A 222 -0.38 -24.15 1.79
CA LYS A 222 -1.04 -23.63 2.98
C LYS A 222 -1.58 -22.25 2.66
N ASP A 223 -2.89 -22.09 2.73
CA ASP A 223 -3.54 -20.81 2.45
C ASP A 223 -3.12 -19.75 3.48
N GLY A 224 -3.15 -18.50 3.07
CA GLY A 224 -2.94 -17.35 3.96
C GLY A 224 -4.08 -17.17 4.93
N ALA A 225 -3.83 -16.40 5.99
CA ALA A 225 -4.86 -16.10 6.98
C ALA A 225 -5.73 -14.95 6.51
N ASP A 226 -7.04 -15.10 6.71
CA ASP A 226 -8.00 -14.02 6.48
C ASP A 226 -7.84 -12.92 7.53
N ILE A 227 -8.15 -11.68 7.13
CA ILE A 227 -8.18 -10.53 8.03
C ILE A 227 -9.53 -9.83 7.95
N VAL A 228 -9.94 -9.26 9.09
CA VAL A 228 -11.13 -8.42 9.19
C VAL A 228 -10.68 -7.01 9.50
N LEU A 229 -11.15 -6.05 8.71
CA LEU A 229 -10.87 -4.64 8.90
C LEU A 229 -11.92 -3.98 9.80
N THR A 230 -11.60 -2.81 10.32
CA THR A 230 -12.52 -1.90 11.02
C THR A 230 -13.42 -1.13 10.05
N ILE A 231 -13.12 -1.19 8.75
CA ILE A 231 -13.85 -0.51 7.67
C ILE A 231 -15.31 -0.97 7.63
N ASP A 232 -16.20 -0.02 7.39
CA ASP A 232 -17.57 -0.29 6.97
C ASP A 232 -17.71 0.10 5.50
N VAL A 233 -18.00 -0.88 4.63
CA VAL A 233 -18.02 -0.62 3.18
C VAL A 233 -19.07 0.43 2.79
N ASN A 234 -20.17 0.55 3.54
CA ASN A 234 -21.21 1.53 3.23
C ASN A 234 -20.75 2.96 3.59
N ILE A 235 -20.04 3.11 4.72
CA ILE A 235 -19.45 4.41 5.10
C ILE A 235 -18.33 4.78 4.12
N GLN A 236 -17.53 3.81 3.69
CA GLN A 236 -16.47 4.00 2.71
C GLN A 236 -17.02 4.51 1.38
N GLN A 237 -18.05 3.87 0.83
CA GLN A 237 -18.65 4.29 -0.44
C GLN A 237 -19.25 5.70 -0.35
N ALA A 238 -19.98 6.00 0.74
CA ALA A 238 -20.50 7.35 0.99
C ALA A 238 -19.37 8.40 1.08
N ALA A 239 -18.23 8.03 1.67
CA ALA A 239 -17.06 8.91 1.73
C ALA A 239 -16.40 9.13 0.37
N GLU A 240 -16.24 8.08 -0.44
CA GLU A 240 -15.67 8.19 -1.79
C GLU A 240 -16.56 9.01 -2.74
N GLU A 241 -17.88 8.80 -2.69
CA GLU A 241 -18.85 9.58 -3.48
C GLU A 241 -18.83 11.06 -3.07
N ALA A 242 -18.96 11.35 -1.78
CA ALA A 242 -18.92 12.73 -1.28
C ALA A 242 -17.58 13.43 -1.58
N LEU A 243 -16.47 12.68 -1.55
CA LEU A 243 -15.15 13.22 -1.89
C LEU A 243 -15.02 13.55 -3.38
N ALA A 244 -15.47 12.65 -4.26
CA ALA A 244 -15.42 12.87 -5.70
C ALA A 244 -16.22 14.12 -6.09
N GLU A 245 -17.46 14.25 -5.58
CA GLU A 245 -18.29 15.44 -5.79
C GLU A 245 -17.63 16.71 -5.23
N ALA A 246 -17.00 16.62 -4.05
CA ALA A 246 -16.35 17.77 -3.43
C ALA A 246 -15.11 18.24 -4.20
N VAL A 247 -14.31 17.32 -4.73
CA VAL A 247 -13.13 17.63 -5.55
C VAL A 247 -13.58 18.34 -6.84
N GLU A 248 -14.58 17.80 -7.53
CA GLU A 248 -15.12 18.41 -8.76
C GLU A 248 -15.72 19.80 -8.48
N ARG A 249 -16.56 19.91 -7.45
CA ARG A 249 -17.23 21.17 -7.11
C ARG A 249 -16.27 22.27 -6.66
N ALA A 250 -15.17 21.90 -6.00
CA ALA A 250 -14.18 22.83 -5.49
C ALA A 250 -13.05 23.14 -6.48
N ASP A 251 -13.05 22.50 -7.67
CA ASP A 251 -11.94 22.54 -8.63
C ASP A 251 -10.61 22.19 -7.95
N ALA A 252 -10.64 21.16 -7.10
CA ALA A 252 -9.47 20.68 -6.36
C ALA A 252 -8.67 19.70 -7.23
N ASN A 253 -7.35 19.64 -7.00
CA ASN A 253 -6.50 18.63 -7.64
C ASN A 253 -6.66 17.26 -6.99
N TYR A 254 -6.74 17.25 -5.66
CA TYR A 254 -6.80 16.03 -4.85
C TYR A 254 -7.74 16.22 -3.67
N GLY A 255 -8.25 15.10 -3.15
CA GLY A 255 -9.05 15.06 -1.94
C GLY A 255 -8.67 13.88 -1.06
N SER A 256 -8.98 13.96 0.24
CA SER A 256 -8.95 12.82 1.15
C SER A 256 -10.00 12.94 2.25
N ILE A 257 -10.53 11.79 2.67
CA ILE A 257 -11.41 11.65 3.83
C ILE A 257 -10.91 10.49 4.69
N ILE A 258 -10.90 10.69 6.01
CA ILE A 258 -10.80 9.61 7.00
C ILE A 258 -11.91 9.75 8.03
N VAL A 259 -12.56 8.63 8.37
CA VAL A 259 -13.62 8.52 9.36
C VAL A 259 -13.20 7.47 10.38
N SER A 260 -13.30 7.79 11.66
CA SER A 260 -12.83 6.91 12.74
C SER A 260 -13.68 7.00 14.00
N ASP A 261 -13.62 5.97 14.84
CA ASP A 261 -14.04 6.06 16.24
C ASP A 261 -12.90 6.69 17.06
N PRO A 262 -13.09 7.89 17.65
CA PRO A 262 -12.03 8.51 18.44
C PRO A 262 -11.69 7.71 19.71
N ARG A 263 -12.59 6.85 20.19
CA ARG A 263 -12.46 6.10 21.46
C ARG A 263 -11.56 4.88 21.33
N THR A 264 -11.52 4.26 20.16
CA THR A 264 -10.75 3.04 19.90
C THR A 264 -9.63 3.26 18.87
N GLY A 265 -9.81 4.22 17.95
CA GLY A 265 -8.95 4.38 16.78
C GLY A 265 -9.39 3.56 15.57
N ASP A 266 -10.52 2.84 15.63
CA ASP A 266 -11.07 2.09 14.50
C ASP A 266 -11.29 3.05 13.32
N ILE A 267 -10.72 2.75 12.15
CA ILE A 267 -10.99 3.51 10.94
C ILE A 267 -12.18 2.87 10.22
N PHE A 268 -13.30 3.62 10.13
CA PHE A 268 -14.51 3.19 9.43
C PHE A 268 -14.44 3.43 7.92
N ALA A 269 -13.74 4.48 7.51
CA ALA A 269 -13.49 4.79 6.10
C ALA A 269 -12.19 5.57 5.93
N ALA A 270 -11.45 5.31 4.85
CA ALA A 270 -10.31 6.11 4.43
C ALA A 270 -10.19 6.08 2.90
N CYS A 271 -10.27 7.25 2.26
CA CYS A 271 -10.19 7.36 0.81
C CYS A 271 -9.44 8.61 0.36
N SER A 272 -8.92 8.54 -0.86
CA SER A 272 -8.39 9.68 -1.59
C SER A 272 -8.99 9.74 -3.00
N TYR A 273 -8.96 10.93 -3.59
CA TYR A 273 -9.42 11.14 -4.95
C TYR A 273 -8.39 12.00 -5.72
N PRO A 274 -8.10 11.72 -7.00
CA PRO A 274 -8.62 10.63 -7.84
C PRO A 274 -8.27 9.21 -7.34
N THR A 275 -9.02 8.21 -7.81
CA THR A 275 -8.82 6.78 -7.52
C THR A 275 -8.54 6.00 -8.82
N TYR A 276 -8.33 4.69 -8.72
CA TYR A 276 -8.01 3.79 -9.83
C TYR A 276 -8.83 2.50 -9.76
N ASN A 277 -8.86 1.73 -10.85
CA ASN A 277 -9.45 0.40 -10.86
C ASN A 277 -8.40 -0.65 -10.46
N PRO A 278 -8.54 -1.35 -9.31
CA PRO A 278 -7.54 -2.32 -8.86
C PRO A 278 -7.54 -3.62 -9.71
N SER A 279 -8.57 -3.83 -10.53
CA SER A 279 -8.64 -4.94 -11.49
C SER A 279 -7.96 -4.62 -12.82
N ASP A 280 -7.75 -3.34 -13.15
CA ASP A 280 -7.08 -2.89 -14.38
C ASP A 280 -6.19 -1.67 -14.10
N LEU A 281 -4.88 -1.93 -14.02
CA LEU A 281 -3.87 -0.93 -13.74
C LEU A 281 -3.33 -0.22 -15.00
N SER A 282 -3.83 -0.54 -16.20
CA SER A 282 -3.32 0.02 -17.45
C SER A 282 -3.44 1.55 -17.56
N THR A 283 -4.42 2.12 -16.86
CA THR A 283 -4.70 3.56 -16.81
C THR A 283 -4.35 4.20 -15.46
N ALA A 284 -3.90 3.41 -14.49
CA ALA A 284 -3.58 3.88 -13.15
C ALA A 284 -2.30 4.72 -13.15
N ARG A 285 -2.35 5.93 -12.57
CA ARG A 285 -1.14 6.71 -12.30
C ARG A 285 -0.60 6.33 -10.93
N ALA A 286 0.71 6.28 -10.78
CA ALA A 286 1.36 5.93 -9.51
C ALA A 286 0.89 6.81 -8.35
N GLU A 287 0.65 8.11 -8.59
CA GLU A 287 0.16 9.05 -7.58
C GLU A 287 -1.29 8.79 -7.13
N ASP A 288 -2.12 8.20 -7.99
CA ASP A 288 -3.51 7.86 -7.67
C ASP A 288 -3.60 6.57 -6.84
N MET A 289 -2.49 5.82 -6.72
CA MET A 289 -2.43 4.63 -5.88
C MET A 289 -2.15 4.94 -4.40
N ASN A 290 -1.78 6.19 -4.09
CA ASN A 290 -1.46 6.61 -2.73
C ASN A 290 -2.72 6.89 -1.92
N LEU A 291 -2.79 6.34 -0.71
CA LEU A 291 -3.78 6.74 0.29
C LEU A 291 -3.27 8.02 0.99
N ARG A 292 -3.55 9.17 0.37
CA ARG A 292 -2.99 10.49 0.74
C ARG A 292 -3.30 10.91 2.17
N VAL A 293 -4.37 10.40 2.77
CA VAL A 293 -4.68 10.65 4.19
C VAL A 293 -3.59 10.12 5.14
N VAL A 294 -2.79 9.15 4.68
CA VAL A 294 -1.64 8.58 5.39
C VAL A 294 -0.30 9.06 4.81
N THR A 295 -0.19 9.16 3.49
CA THR A 295 1.10 9.36 2.79
C THR A 295 1.47 10.82 2.55
N ASP A 296 0.50 11.74 2.52
CA ASP A 296 0.77 13.14 2.22
C ASP A 296 0.97 13.97 3.50
N ALA A 297 1.58 15.14 3.35
CA ALA A 297 1.68 16.14 4.41
C ALA A 297 1.33 17.54 3.91
N TYR A 298 0.82 18.35 4.82
CA TYR A 298 0.36 19.71 4.54
C TYR A 298 0.38 20.56 5.81
N GLU A 299 0.30 21.87 5.65
CA GLU A 299 0.12 22.77 6.78
C GLU A 299 -1.34 22.71 7.28
N PRO A 300 -1.62 22.32 8.53
CA PRO A 300 -2.98 22.14 9.05
C PRO A 300 -3.78 23.44 9.14
N GLY A 301 -3.09 24.60 9.13
CA GLY A 301 -3.70 25.90 9.28
C GLY A 301 -4.59 25.97 10.51
N SER A 302 -5.79 26.56 10.34
CA SER A 302 -6.70 26.84 11.45
C SER A 302 -7.20 25.62 12.21
N VAL A 303 -7.07 24.40 11.69
CA VAL A 303 -7.35 23.17 12.46
C VAL A 303 -6.45 23.10 13.69
N PHE A 304 -5.18 23.51 13.56
CA PHE A 304 -4.18 23.42 14.61
C PHE A 304 -4.50 24.29 15.85
N LYS A 305 -5.32 25.34 15.67
CA LYS A 305 -5.74 26.26 16.75
C LYS A 305 -6.45 25.52 17.88
N THR A 306 -7.13 24.42 17.58
CA THR A 306 -7.79 23.56 18.57
C THR A 306 -6.78 22.98 19.56
N PHE A 307 -5.63 22.49 19.08
CA PHE A 307 -4.54 21.99 19.92
C PHE A 307 -3.96 23.11 20.78
N VAL A 308 -3.74 24.29 20.20
CA VAL A 308 -3.16 25.45 20.92
C VAL A 308 -4.11 25.95 22.02
N CYS A 309 -5.42 26.01 21.77
CA CYS A 309 -6.41 26.27 22.81
C CYS A 309 -6.35 25.20 23.91
N GLY A 310 -6.25 23.92 23.54
CA GLY A 310 -6.09 22.82 24.50
C GLY A 310 -4.83 22.96 25.36
N MET A 311 -3.68 23.30 24.76
CA MET A 311 -2.43 23.56 25.49
C MET A 311 -2.60 24.69 26.50
N SER A 312 -3.23 25.78 26.09
CA SER A 312 -3.45 26.97 26.93
C SER A 312 -4.33 26.65 28.14
N ILE A 313 -5.43 25.91 27.92
CA ILE A 313 -6.37 25.51 28.98
C ILE A 313 -5.73 24.50 29.93
N GLU A 314 -5.05 23.48 29.41
CA GLU A 314 -4.42 22.43 30.23
C GLU A 314 -3.38 22.98 31.21
N GLU A 315 -2.62 23.98 30.78
CA GLU A 315 -1.56 24.59 31.57
C GLU A 315 -2.05 25.81 32.38
N GLY A 316 -3.37 26.09 32.35
CA GLY A 316 -3.99 27.16 33.14
C GLY A 316 -3.59 28.57 32.71
N ILE A 317 -3.14 28.74 31.46
CA ILE A 317 -2.68 30.02 30.91
C ILE A 317 -3.88 30.91 30.55
N ALA A 318 -4.87 30.33 29.87
CA ALA A 318 -6.12 31.00 29.53
C ALA A 318 -7.24 29.98 29.31
N GLY A 319 -8.47 30.39 29.62
CA GLY A 319 -9.70 29.63 29.43
C GLY A 319 -10.58 30.17 28.29
N PRO A 320 -11.71 29.51 28.00
CA PRO A 320 -12.64 29.91 26.93
C PRO A 320 -13.08 31.38 27.00
N ASP A 321 -13.29 31.87 28.22
CA ASP A 321 -13.80 33.23 28.48
C ASP A 321 -12.69 34.24 28.79
N THR A 322 -11.40 33.85 28.70
CA THR A 322 -10.29 34.78 28.84
C THR A 322 -10.28 35.75 27.67
N THR A 323 -10.24 37.05 27.98
CA THR A 323 -10.33 38.13 27.01
C THR A 323 -8.97 38.64 26.57
N TYR A 324 -8.85 38.93 25.29
CA TYR A 324 -7.67 39.51 24.65
C TYR A 324 -8.06 40.77 23.87
N GLU A 325 -7.19 41.78 23.93
CA GLU A 325 -7.22 42.89 22.98
C GLU A 325 -6.51 42.45 21.70
N VAL A 326 -7.27 41.97 20.72
CA VAL A 326 -6.72 41.37 19.51
C VAL A 326 -6.47 42.46 18.46
N PRO A 327 -5.21 42.80 18.12
CA PRO A 327 -4.90 43.83 17.14
C PRO A 327 -5.23 43.35 15.72
N SER A 328 -5.45 44.26 14.78
CA SER A 328 -5.64 43.94 13.35
C SER A 328 -4.40 43.30 12.71
N THR A 329 -3.22 43.59 13.24
CA THR A 329 -1.95 43.02 12.80
C THR A 329 -1.06 42.74 14.00
N VAL A 330 -0.33 41.61 13.97
CA VAL A 330 0.63 41.24 15.00
C VAL A 330 1.89 40.66 14.37
N LYS A 331 3.05 40.92 14.98
CA LYS A 331 4.33 40.40 14.50
C LYS A 331 4.57 38.94 14.89
N ALA A 332 4.98 38.13 13.91
CA ALA A 332 5.57 36.81 14.06
C ALA A 332 7.03 36.88 13.60
N GLY A 333 7.97 37.03 14.53
CA GLY A 333 9.31 37.50 14.16
C GLY A 333 9.22 38.89 13.54
N ASP A 334 9.74 39.04 12.31
CA ASP A 334 9.69 40.29 11.55
C ASP A 334 8.45 40.38 10.63
N ASP A 335 7.74 39.27 10.43
CA ASP A 335 6.60 39.17 9.51
C ASP A 335 5.28 39.63 10.15
N ASP A 336 4.42 40.23 9.32
CA ASP A 336 3.08 40.66 9.71
C ASP A 336 2.06 39.54 9.54
N VAL A 337 1.33 39.24 10.62
CA VAL A 337 0.20 38.31 10.61
C VAL A 337 -1.10 39.09 10.66
N TYR A 338 -2.03 38.72 9.79
CA TYR A 338 -3.37 39.28 9.66
C TYR A 338 -4.46 38.20 9.76
N ASP A 339 -5.67 38.65 10.12
CA ASP A 339 -6.87 37.82 10.07
C ASP A 339 -7.46 37.81 8.66
N SER A 340 -8.17 36.74 8.30
CA SER A 340 -8.78 36.59 6.97
C SER A 340 -9.89 37.61 6.67
N ASP A 341 -10.46 38.24 7.70
CA ASP A 341 -11.47 39.29 7.54
C ASP A 341 -10.87 40.67 7.25
N LEU A 342 -9.53 40.79 7.27
CA LEU A 342 -8.78 42.02 7.00
C LEU A 342 -9.27 43.25 7.78
N ARG A 343 -9.75 43.04 9.00
CA ARG A 343 -10.11 44.14 9.90
C ARG A 343 -8.90 45.05 10.15
N ASP A 344 -9.14 46.35 10.27
CA ASP A 344 -8.10 47.37 10.48
C ASP A 344 -8.05 47.91 11.92
N TYR A 345 -8.97 47.48 12.79
CA TYR A 345 -9.06 47.88 14.20
C TYR A 345 -8.79 46.73 15.16
N ALA A 346 -8.36 47.06 16.39
CA ALA A 346 -8.26 46.09 17.49
C ALA A 346 -9.65 45.74 18.05
N MET A 347 -9.86 44.49 18.41
CA MET A 347 -11.13 44.01 18.95
C MET A 347 -10.91 43.14 20.18
N THR A 348 -11.68 43.42 21.21
CA THR A 348 -11.77 42.59 22.41
C THR A 348 -12.45 41.27 22.06
N MET A 349 -11.72 40.15 22.18
CA MET A 349 -12.26 38.80 21.90
C MET A 349 -11.96 37.87 23.07
N THR A 350 -12.91 37.02 23.43
CA THR A 350 -12.62 35.86 24.29
C THR A 350 -11.83 34.81 23.49
N MET A 351 -11.16 33.87 24.15
CA MET A 351 -10.51 32.77 23.43
C MET A 351 -11.51 31.95 22.60
N ARG A 352 -12.76 31.81 23.08
CA ARG A 352 -13.86 31.23 22.30
C ARG A 352 -14.12 32.00 21.01
N GLU A 353 -14.20 33.34 21.10
CA GLU A 353 -14.41 34.20 19.94
C GLU A 353 -13.23 34.15 18.95
N ILE A 354 -11.99 34.09 19.47
CA ILE A 354 -10.79 33.89 18.66
C ILE A 354 -10.89 32.60 17.85
N LEU A 355 -11.32 31.49 18.47
CA LEU A 355 -11.48 30.22 17.77
C LEU A 355 -12.67 30.25 16.79
N ARG A 356 -13.81 30.82 17.21
CA ARG A 356 -15.05 30.95 16.41
C ARG A 356 -14.82 31.74 15.12
N ARG A 357 -14.12 32.88 15.20
CA ARG A 357 -13.74 33.72 14.05
C ARG A 357 -12.48 33.25 13.35
N SER A 358 -11.80 32.25 13.91
CA SER A 358 -10.54 31.75 13.39
C SER A 358 -9.46 32.84 13.29
N SER A 359 -9.37 33.74 14.27
CA SER A 359 -8.39 34.84 14.27
C SER A 359 -6.96 34.32 14.37
N ASN A 360 -6.12 34.61 13.38
CA ASN A 360 -4.68 34.29 13.41
C ASN A 360 -3.96 35.17 14.43
N THR A 361 -4.29 36.45 14.44
CA THR A 361 -3.68 37.45 15.32
C THR A 361 -3.95 37.12 16.80
N GLY A 362 -5.17 36.70 17.13
CA GLY A 362 -5.52 36.23 18.47
C GLY A 362 -4.73 34.98 18.88
N MET A 363 -4.57 34.02 17.96
CA MET A 363 -3.80 32.82 18.23
C MET A 363 -2.29 33.08 18.40
N VAL A 364 -1.74 34.09 17.74
CA VAL A 364 -0.36 34.54 18.03
C VAL A 364 -0.23 35.06 19.46
N LEU A 365 -1.23 35.77 19.99
CA LEU A 365 -1.22 36.23 21.39
C LEU A 365 -1.25 35.05 22.36
N VAL A 366 -2.13 34.07 22.13
CA VAL A 366 -2.22 32.83 22.92
C VAL A 366 -0.90 32.05 22.86
N GLY A 367 -0.36 31.85 21.65
CA GLY A 367 0.92 31.18 21.43
C GLY A 367 2.10 31.83 22.14
N LYS A 368 2.18 33.17 22.12
CA LYS A 368 3.21 33.92 22.85
C LYS A 368 3.12 33.72 24.36
N GLN A 369 1.91 33.58 24.92
CA GLN A 369 1.73 33.27 26.35
C GLN A 369 2.13 31.84 26.69
N ILE A 370 1.88 30.87 25.79
CA ILE A 370 2.36 29.48 25.94
C ILE A 370 3.90 29.43 25.94
N GLY A 371 4.53 30.15 25.01
CA GLY A 371 5.98 30.20 24.90
C GLY A 371 6.60 28.95 24.27
N ALA A 372 7.84 29.09 23.80
CA ALA A 372 8.50 28.09 22.95
C ALA A 372 8.72 26.73 23.62
N ASP A 373 9.16 26.69 24.87
CA ASP A 373 9.48 25.45 25.58
C ASP A 373 8.23 24.57 25.78
N LEU A 374 7.15 25.19 26.23
CA LEU A 374 5.89 24.49 26.47
C LEU A 374 5.25 24.06 25.16
N PHE A 375 5.29 24.91 24.13
CA PHE A 375 4.79 24.57 22.80
C PHE A 375 5.52 23.34 22.25
N GLY A 376 6.86 23.35 22.25
CA GLY A 376 7.68 22.21 21.80
C GLY A 376 7.46 20.93 22.62
N LYS A 377 7.22 21.06 23.94
CA LYS A 377 6.82 19.93 24.79
C LYS A 377 5.51 19.30 24.31
N TYR A 378 4.50 20.11 23.97
CA TYR A 378 3.22 19.61 23.48
C TYR A 378 3.31 19.02 22.07
N ILE A 379 4.06 19.63 21.14
CA ILE A 379 4.35 19.03 19.83
C ILE A 379 4.86 17.59 20.00
N LYS A 380 5.83 17.39 20.89
CA LYS A 380 6.34 16.05 21.24
C LYS A 380 5.32 15.19 21.97
N LYS A 381 4.46 15.78 22.80
CA LYS A 381 3.40 15.08 23.54
C LYS A 381 2.37 14.46 22.58
N PHE A 382 1.98 15.20 21.54
CA PHE A 382 1.10 14.78 20.46
C PHE A 382 1.73 13.77 19.49
N GLY A 383 3.06 13.67 19.47
CA GLY A 383 3.76 12.77 18.56
C GLY A 383 3.95 13.33 17.14
N PHE A 384 3.67 14.62 16.93
CA PHE A 384 3.91 15.28 15.64
C PHE A 384 5.39 15.23 15.25
N GLY A 385 5.68 14.92 13.98
CA GLY A 385 7.03 14.68 13.48
C GLY A 385 7.53 13.23 13.67
N LYS A 386 6.68 12.33 14.16
CA LYS A 386 6.96 10.90 14.32
C LYS A 386 5.81 10.06 13.77
N LYS A 387 6.09 8.78 13.53
CA LYS A 387 5.05 7.81 13.20
C LYS A 387 4.06 7.69 14.36
N VAL A 388 2.78 7.88 14.08
CA VAL A 388 1.66 7.54 14.98
C VAL A 388 1.48 6.03 15.07
N GLY A 389 1.90 5.29 14.04
CA GLY A 389 1.86 3.82 14.04
C GLY A 389 0.53 3.26 13.52
N VAL A 390 -0.12 3.97 12.60
CA VAL A 390 -1.18 3.42 11.75
C VAL A 390 -0.62 2.21 10.98
N ASP A 391 -1.42 1.16 10.87
CA ASP A 391 -1.09 -0.06 10.13
C ASP A 391 -1.28 0.12 8.63
N PHE A 392 -0.52 1.03 8.05
CA PHE A 392 -0.50 1.27 6.62
C PHE A 392 0.89 1.73 6.14
N PRO A 393 1.37 1.26 4.98
CA PRO A 393 2.69 1.61 4.48
C PRO A 393 2.78 3.09 4.08
N GLY A 394 3.99 3.65 4.15
CA GLY A 394 4.25 5.00 3.63
C GLY A 394 3.77 6.15 4.52
N GLU A 395 3.52 5.91 5.80
CA GLU A 395 3.14 6.94 6.77
C GLU A 395 4.10 8.15 6.75
N SER A 396 3.54 9.32 6.42
CA SER A 396 4.30 10.57 6.39
C SER A 396 4.48 11.17 7.79
N LEU A 397 5.72 11.55 8.09
CA LEU A 397 6.11 12.21 9.33
C LEU A 397 5.77 13.71 9.33
N GLY A 398 5.51 14.27 8.15
CA GLY A 398 5.45 15.71 7.95
C GLY A 398 6.80 16.40 8.12
N ILE A 399 6.76 17.72 8.38
CA ILE A 399 7.92 18.57 8.63
C ILE A 399 7.63 19.36 9.89
N VAL A 400 8.28 18.99 10.99
CA VAL A 400 8.06 19.56 12.32
C VAL A 400 9.39 19.94 12.91
N LYS A 401 9.57 21.24 13.19
CA LYS A 401 10.77 21.74 13.85
C LYS A 401 10.90 21.16 15.26
N ASP A 402 12.10 20.75 15.64
CA ASP A 402 12.46 20.50 17.03
C ASP A 402 12.61 21.83 17.78
N ARG A 403 12.52 21.76 19.12
CA ARG A 403 12.49 22.97 19.98
C ARG A 403 13.73 23.85 19.80
N ASP A 404 14.90 23.27 19.60
CA ASP A 404 16.17 23.98 19.39
C ASP A 404 16.27 24.67 18.02
N GLU A 405 15.40 24.31 17.08
CA GLU A 405 15.28 24.95 15.76
C GLU A 405 14.29 26.12 15.74
N TYR A 406 13.64 26.42 16.88
CA TYR A 406 12.65 27.51 16.94
C TYR A 406 13.34 28.87 16.87
N ASP A 407 12.88 29.68 15.92
CA ASP A 407 13.23 31.09 15.75
C ASP A 407 12.14 32.02 16.34
N GLY A 408 12.32 33.33 16.21
CA GLY A 408 11.38 34.34 16.71
C GLY A 408 9.98 34.31 16.09
N ALA A 409 9.81 33.65 14.93
CA ALA A 409 8.54 33.52 14.24
C ALA A 409 7.84 32.18 14.51
N SER A 410 8.61 31.14 14.87
CA SER A 410 8.15 29.75 14.90
C SER A 410 6.88 29.53 15.73
N VAL A 411 6.88 29.91 17.01
CA VAL A 411 5.69 29.72 17.87
C VAL A 411 4.50 30.51 17.35
N ALA A 412 4.72 31.73 16.87
CA ALA A 412 3.65 32.58 16.36
C ALA A 412 3.00 31.95 15.12
N ALA A 413 3.79 31.54 14.12
CA ALA A 413 3.32 30.87 12.90
C ALA A 413 2.61 29.53 13.19
N MET A 414 3.24 28.68 14.00
CA MET A 414 2.67 27.38 14.37
C MET A 414 1.38 27.51 15.17
N SER A 415 1.18 28.61 15.90
CA SER A 415 -0.04 28.81 16.70
C SER A 415 -1.32 28.91 15.87
N PHE A 416 -1.19 29.24 14.58
CA PHE A 416 -2.30 29.19 13.63
C PHE A 416 -2.08 28.17 12.51
N GLY A 417 -1.16 27.22 12.73
CA GLY A 417 -0.94 26.03 11.89
C GLY A 417 -0.12 26.26 10.62
N GLN A 418 0.73 27.28 10.59
CA GLN A 418 1.76 27.47 9.56
C GLN A 418 3.16 27.18 10.11
N ALA A 419 4.14 26.96 9.24
CA ALA A 419 5.50 26.53 9.60
C ALA A 419 5.55 25.17 10.32
N ILE A 420 4.49 24.36 10.16
CA ILE A 420 4.39 22.97 10.60
C ILE A 420 3.60 22.19 9.56
N SER A 421 4.16 21.09 9.07
CA SER A 421 3.51 20.21 8.09
C SER A 421 3.24 18.86 8.74
N LEU A 422 2.02 18.34 8.64
CA LEU A 422 1.56 17.10 9.25
C LEU A 422 0.80 16.25 8.24
N SER A 423 0.79 14.93 8.41
CA SER A 423 -0.14 14.06 7.68
C SER A 423 -1.55 14.17 8.27
N PRO A 424 -2.62 14.03 7.46
CA PRO A 424 -3.98 14.06 7.96
C PRO A 424 -4.25 13.02 9.06
N VAL A 425 -3.70 11.81 8.95
CA VAL A 425 -3.76 10.79 10.01
C VAL A 425 -3.08 11.23 11.31
N SER A 426 -2.00 12.03 11.24
CA SER A 426 -1.37 12.60 12.44
C SER A 426 -2.28 13.62 13.12
N VAL A 427 -2.94 14.47 12.34
CA VAL A 427 -3.90 15.46 12.87
C VAL A 427 -5.10 14.75 13.50
N LEU A 428 -5.61 13.70 12.86
CA LEU A 428 -6.66 12.83 13.39
C LEU A 428 -6.24 12.17 14.72
N HIS A 429 -5.03 11.61 14.80
CA HIS A 429 -4.47 11.03 16.02
C HIS A 429 -4.42 12.06 17.16
N GLY A 430 -3.94 13.28 16.91
CA GLY A 430 -3.96 14.35 17.90
C GLY A 430 -5.38 14.74 18.31
N MET A 431 -6.30 14.88 17.34
CA MET A 431 -7.69 15.27 17.57
C MET A 431 -8.47 14.22 18.38
N SER A 432 -8.08 12.94 18.27
CA SER A 432 -8.65 11.88 19.10
C SER A 432 -8.53 12.20 20.60
N ALA A 433 -7.49 12.91 21.06
CA ALA A 433 -7.44 13.36 22.46
C ALA A 433 -8.59 14.29 22.83
N ILE A 434 -8.93 15.24 21.96
CA ILE A 434 -10.01 16.19 22.20
C ILE A 434 -11.35 15.45 22.18
N ALA A 435 -11.54 14.54 21.23
CA ALA A 435 -12.76 13.75 21.08
C ALA A 435 -12.90 12.60 22.11
N ASN A 436 -11.80 12.11 22.69
CA ASN A 436 -11.75 10.95 23.58
C ASN A 436 -11.22 11.31 24.97
N LYS A 437 -11.87 12.28 25.62
CA LYS A 437 -11.71 12.52 27.07
C LYS A 437 -10.22 12.72 27.47
N GLY A 438 -9.42 13.30 26.58
CA GLY A 438 -8.00 13.60 26.74
C GLY A 438 -7.02 12.48 26.38
N ILE A 439 -7.48 11.36 25.81
CA ILE A 439 -6.66 10.19 25.45
C ILE A 439 -6.49 10.13 23.94
N MET A 440 -5.24 10.10 23.46
CA MET A 440 -4.96 9.81 22.05
C MET A 440 -5.02 8.31 21.80
N THR A 441 -5.74 7.92 20.75
CA THR A 441 -5.85 6.56 20.23
C THR A 441 -5.10 6.43 18.91
N VAL A 442 -4.56 5.26 18.61
CA VAL A 442 -3.84 5.03 17.34
C VAL A 442 -4.86 4.62 16.27
N PRO A 443 -5.01 5.41 15.18
CA PRO A 443 -5.86 5.03 14.07
C PRO A 443 -5.38 3.70 13.47
N HIS A 444 -6.27 2.76 13.23
CA HIS A 444 -5.92 1.44 12.68
C HIS A 444 -7.03 0.84 11.82
N PHE A 445 -6.62 -0.02 10.88
CA PHE A 445 -7.51 -0.74 9.97
C PHE A 445 -7.78 -2.17 10.42
N LEU A 446 -6.82 -2.86 11.05
CA LEU A 446 -6.98 -4.27 11.41
C LEU A 446 -7.78 -4.45 12.70
N LYS A 447 -8.91 -5.15 12.58
CA LYS A 447 -9.75 -5.58 13.70
C LYS A 447 -9.35 -6.96 14.20
N SER A 448 -9.21 -7.94 13.29
CA SER A 448 -8.80 -9.30 13.64
C SER A 448 -8.04 -10.00 12.51
N CYS A 449 -7.22 -10.97 12.88
CA CYS A 449 -6.42 -11.77 11.97
C CYS A 449 -6.52 -13.24 12.36
N GLY A 450 -6.88 -14.13 11.42
CA GLY A 450 -7.00 -15.56 11.71
C GLY A 450 -8.02 -15.91 12.81
N GLY A 451 -9.01 -15.03 13.04
CA GLY A 451 -10.02 -15.17 14.09
C GLY A 451 -9.62 -14.61 15.46
N GLU A 452 -8.41 -14.06 15.61
CA GLU A 452 -7.96 -13.40 16.84
C GLU A 452 -8.07 -11.87 16.71
N GLU A 453 -8.78 -11.23 17.64
CA GLU A 453 -8.88 -9.77 17.70
C GLU A 453 -7.54 -9.12 18.05
N LYS A 454 -7.25 -8.00 17.40
CA LYS A 454 -6.06 -7.22 17.66
C LYS A 454 -6.33 -6.18 18.74
N ASP A 455 -5.58 -6.24 19.83
CA ASP A 455 -5.59 -5.19 20.86
C ASP A 455 -4.70 -4.00 20.43
N TRP A 456 -5.31 -2.81 20.42
CA TRP A 456 -4.68 -1.52 20.10
C TRP A 456 -4.61 -0.56 21.29
N SER A 457 -5.14 -0.96 22.46
CA SER A 457 -5.25 -0.12 23.65
C SER A 457 -3.91 0.13 24.35
N ASP A 458 -2.89 -0.69 24.08
CA ASP A 458 -1.55 -0.59 24.66
C ASP A 458 -0.80 0.70 24.29
N LYS A 459 -1.25 1.38 23.23
CA LYS A 459 -0.67 2.63 22.72
C LYS A 459 -1.43 3.88 23.13
N GLU A 460 -2.49 3.76 23.93
CA GLU A 460 -3.26 4.91 24.39
C GLU A 460 -2.42 5.85 25.27
N LYS A 461 -2.53 7.16 25.00
CA LYS A 461 -1.77 8.16 25.74
C LYS A 461 -2.62 9.36 26.13
N ARG A 462 -2.74 9.60 27.44
CA ARG A 462 -3.37 10.81 27.94
C ARG A 462 -2.51 12.04 27.69
N VAL A 463 -3.06 13.02 26.97
CA VAL A 463 -2.41 14.31 26.71
C VAL A 463 -3.14 15.50 27.33
N PHE A 464 -4.43 15.37 27.62
CA PHE A 464 -5.23 16.39 28.28
C PHE A 464 -6.08 15.83 29.42
N SER A 465 -6.50 16.71 30.32
CA SER A 465 -7.56 16.42 31.28
C SER A 465 -8.92 16.32 30.59
N LYS A 466 -9.87 15.62 31.23
CA LYS A 466 -11.26 15.54 30.72
C LYS A 466 -11.93 16.92 30.64
N GLU A 467 -11.63 17.78 31.61
CA GLU A 467 -12.23 19.13 31.67
C GLU A 467 -11.67 20.03 30.57
N THR A 468 -10.37 19.97 30.31
CA THR A 468 -9.71 20.68 29.21
C THR A 468 -10.39 20.38 27.88
N VAL A 469 -10.55 19.09 27.56
CA VAL A 469 -11.11 18.71 26.25
C VAL A 469 -12.59 19.00 26.14
N ARG A 470 -13.34 18.95 27.25
CA ARG A 470 -14.74 19.38 27.29
C ARG A 470 -14.88 20.86 26.93
N GLN A 471 -14.00 21.71 27.46
CA GLN A 471 -13.98 23.15 27.13
C GLN A 471 -13.57 23.40 25.68
N VAL A 472 -12.58 22.66 25.15
CA VAL A 472 -12.18 22.78 23.74
C VAL A 472 -13.29 22.31 22.80
N ALA A 473 -13.93 21.17 23.08
CA ALA A 473 -15.05 20.64 22.33
C ALA A 473 -16.22 21.65 22.31
N ASP A 474 -16.57 22.22 23.46
CA ASP A 474 -17.61 23.24 23.55
C ASP A 474 -17.28 24.52 22.74
N MET A 475 -16.01 24.95 22.71
CA MET A 475 -15.59 26.04 21.81
C MET A 475 -15.67 25.65 20.33
N MET A 476 -15.31 24.41 19.97
CA MET A 476 -15.44 23.87 18.61
C MET A 476 -16.91 23.75 18.17
N LYS A 477 -17.82 23.40 19.10
CA LYS A 477 -19.26 23.43 18.85
C LYS A 477 -19.73 24.83 18.45
N THR A 478 -19.26 25.87 19.14
CA THR A 478 -19.57 27.28 18.77
C THR A 478 -19.10 27.62 17.35
N VAL A 479 -17.98 27.04 16.88
CA VAL A 479 -17.50 27.24 15.50
C VAL A 479 -18.51 26.70 14.48
N VAL A 480 -19.14 25.56 14.78
CA VAL A 480 -20.10 24.90 13.90
C VAL A 480 -21.49 25.51 14.03
N ASP A 481 -21.91 25.94 15.22
CA ASP A 481 -23.24 26.52 15.40
C ASP A 481 -23.39 27.91 14.79
N GLU A 482 -22.37 28.76 14.92
CA GLU A 482 -22.46 30.20 14.57
C GLU A 482 -21.13 30.81 14.09
N GLY A 483 -20.14 29.99 13.78
CA GLY A 483 -18.79 30.42 13.37
C GLY A 483 -18.46 30.12 11.91
N THR A 484 -17.18 29.89 11.64
CA THR A 484 -16.70 29.58 10.28
C THR A 484 -17.09 28.19 9.78
N GLY A 485 -17.62 27.31 10.64
CA GLY A 485 -17.86 25.90 10.37
C GLY A 485 -19.31 25.50 10.15
N THR A 486 -20.22 26.44 9.93
CA THR A 486 -21.68 26.20 9.87
C THR A 486 -22.13 25.18 8.84
N LEU A 487 -21.42 25.07 7.71
CA LEU A 487 -21.69 24.04 6.70
C LEU A 487 -21.33 22.61 7.13
N GLY A 488 -20.72 22.43 8.30
CA GLY A 488 -20.43 21.13 8.91
C GLY A 488 -21.50 20.64 9.90
N GLN A 489 -22.61 21.36 10.04
CA GLN A 489 -23.73 20.94 10.88
C GLN A 489 -24.38 19.66 10.33
N VAL A 490 -24.78 18.76 11.25
CA VAL A 490 -25.52 17.53 10.93
C VAL A 490 -26.86 17.58 11.65
N PRO A 491 -28.00 17.50 10.94
CA PRO A 491 -29.32 17.55 11.57
C PRO A 491 -29.50 16.50 12.67
N GLY A 492 -29.94 16.94 13.86
CA GLY A 492 -30.18 16.06 15.01
C GLY A 492 -28.94 15.77 15.88
N TYR A 493 -27.78 16.34 15.55
CA TYR A 493 -26.55 16.13 16.32
C TYR A 493 -25.80 17.42 16.64
N ASP A 494 -25.25 17.46 17.84
CA ASP A 494 -24.29 18.49 18.22
C ASP A 494 -22.90 18.15 17.69
N VAL A 495 -22.41 18.94 16.73
CA VAL A 495 -21.12 18.72 16.08
C VAL A 495 -20.07 19.69 16.61
N SER A 496 -18.92 19.16 17.00
CA SER A 496 -17.73 19.95 17.32
C SER A 496 -16.75 19.86 16.17
N GLY A 497 -16.38 20.99 15.57
CA GLY A 497 -15.47 20.98 14.40
C GLY A 497 -14.70 22.26 14.18
N LYS A 498 -13.75 22.19 13.24
CA LYS A 498 -12.93 23.33 12.82
C LYS A 498 -12.58 23.25 11.34
N THR A 499 -12.84 24.35 10.63
CA THR A 499 -12.32 24.59 9.28
C THR A 499 -10.83 24.92 9.31
N GLY A 500 -10.10 24.45 8.32
CA GLY A 500 -8.72 24.80 8.00
C GLY A 500 -8.61 25.39 6.60
N THR A 501 -7.73 26.37 6.47
CA THR A 501 -7.32 26.91 5.17
C THR A 501 -5.85 27.24 5.28
N ALA A 502 -5.05 26.65 4.40
CA ALA A 502 -3.62 26.89 4.35
C ALA A 502 -3.19 27.18 2.93
N GLN A 503 -2.24 28.10 2.77
CA GLN A 503 -1.60 28.35 1.48
C GLN A 503 -0.69 27.17 1.16
N ARG A 504 -0.60 26.79 -0.12
CA ARG A 504 0.36 25.76 -0.53
C ARG A 504 1.75 26.34 -0.66
N ALA A 505 2.75 25.68 -0.06
CA ALA A 505 4.14 26.05 -0.23
C ALA A 505 4.57 25.89 -1.71
N SER A 506 5.43 26.78 -2.17
CA SER A 506 6.06 26.70 -3.50
C SER A 506 7.38 25.93 -3.42
N GLU A 507 7.75 25.23 -4.50
CA GLU A 507 9.06 24.55 -4.61
C GLU A 507 10.23 25.54 -4.49
N ASP A 508 10.06 26.76 -5.00
CA ASP A 508 11.06 27.82 -4.97
C ASP A 508 11.08 28.62 -3.64
N GLY A 509 10.29 28.19 -2.65
CA GLY A 509 10.10 28.88 -1.37
C GLY A 509 8.93 29.86 -1.36
N GLY A 510 8.44 30.17 -0.16
CA GLY A 510 7.22 30.96 0.03
C GLY A 510 5.95 30.18 -0.33
N TYR A 511 4.86 30.90 -0.60
CA TYR A 511 3.56 30.33 -0.90
C TYR A 511 3.18 30.53 -2.38
N GLN A 512 2.55 29.52 -2.95
CA GLN A 512 1.93 29.59 -4.26
C GLN A 512 0.79 30.61 -4.24
N LYS A 513 0.68 31.37 -5.33
CA LYS A 513 -0.37 32.36 -5.47
C LYS A 513 -1.69 31.67 -5.80
N ASP A 514 -2.73 31.99 -5.03
CA ASP A 514 -4.12 31.54 -5.26
C ASP A 514 -4.34 30.01 -5.19
N VAL A 515 -3.40 29.27 -4.58
CA VAL A 515 -3.49 27.81 -4.38
C VAL A 515 -3.54 27.49 -2.89
N TYR A 516 -4.62 26.83 -2.47
CA TYR A 516 -4.89 26.56 -1.06
C TYR A 516 -5.22 25.08 -0.81
N MET A 517 -5.06 24.68 0.44
CA MET A 517 -5.66 23.49 1.02
C MET A 517 -6.88 23.91 1.85
N SER A 518 -8.05 23.36 1.54
CA SER A 518 -9.27 23.49 2.34
C SER A 518 -9.45 22.23 3.18
N SER A 519 -9.79 22.36 4.47
CA SER A 519 -10.02 21.19 5.31
C SER A 519 -11.07 21.40 6.38
N PHE A 520 -11.66 20.31 6.87
CA PHE A 520 -12.62 20.33 7.97
C PHE A 520 -12.45 19.08 8.81
N ILE A 521 -12.12 19.24 10.09
CA ILE A 521 -12.12 18.15 11.08
C ILE A 521 -13.23 18.37 12.07
N GLY A 522 -13.89 17.29 12.48
CA GLY A 522 -14.89 17.35 13.53
C GLY A 522 -15.31 15.99 14.03
N PHE A 523 -16.10 15.99 15.09
CA PHE A 523 -16.65 14.79 15.69
C PHE A 523 -18.06 15.03 16.22
N ALA A 524 -18.81 13.94 16.30
CA ALA A 524 -20.18 13.93 16.79
C ALA A 524 -20.51 12.60 17.52
N PRO A 525 -21.45 12.64 18.48
CA PRO A 525 -21.96 13.83 19.16
C PRO A 525 -20.90 14.54 20.01
N THR A 526 -21.09 15.81 20.35
CA THR A 526 -20.09 16.60 21.10
C THR A 526 -19.77 16.06 22.49
N ASP A 527 -20.79 15.63 23.25
CA ASP A 527 -20.62 15.21 24.65
C ASP A 527 -20.13 13.76 24.82
N ASP A 528 -20.44 12.88 23.85
CA ASP A 528 -19.91 11.52 23.80
C ASP A 528 -19.53 11.18 22.35
N PRO A 529 -18.37 11.64 21.87
CA PRO A 529 -17.95 11.46 20.49
C PRO A 529 -17.80 9.98 20.12
N GLN A 530 -18.48 9.57 19.07
CA GLN A 530 -18.44 8.20 18.55
C GLN A 530 -17.94 8.14 17.10
N VAL A 531 -18.07 9.24 16.36
CA VAL A 531 -17.56 9.38 15.00
C VAL A 531 -16.76 10.66 14.92
N MET A 532 -15.55 10.56 14.38
CA MET A 532 -14.68 11.66 14.04
C MET A 532 -14.31 11.55 12.57
N ALA A 533 -14.44 12.64 11.82
CA ALA A 533 -14.08 12.66 10.41
C ALA A 533 -13.13 13.82 10.11
N TYR A 534 -12.21 13.59 9.18
CA TYR A 534 -11.35 14.62 8.64
C TYR A 534 -11.37 14.64 7.11
N VAL A 535 -11.70 15.80 6.54
CA VAL A 535 -11.72 16.04 5.10
C VAL A 535 -10.66 17.06 4.72
N THR A 536 -9.90 16.77 3.66
CA THR A 536 -8.91 17.68 3.06
C THR A 536 -9.11 17.75 1.55
N LEU A 537 -9.11 18.95 0.98
CA LEU A 537 -9.18 19.22 -0.45
C LEU A 537 -7.99 20.10 -0.83
N ASP A 538 -7.17 19.60 -1.74
CA ASP A 538 -5.92 20.23 -2.12
C ASP A 538 -5.99 20.93 -3.48
N GLY A 539 -5.28 22.04 -3.60
CA GLY A 539 -5.20 22.80 -4.84
C GLY A 539 -6.48 23.60 -5.13
N THR A 540 -7.25 23.92 -4.10
CA THR A 540 -8.49 24.69 -4.27
C THR A 540 -8.18 26.17 -4.48
N PRO A 541 -9.06 26.93 -5.16
CA PRO A 541 -9.16 28.38 -4.98
C PRO A 541 -9.40 28.73 -3.50
N TYR A 542 -9.35 30.01 -3.13
CA TYR A 542 -9.58 30.45 -1.74
C TYR A 542 -11.03 30.19 -1.26
N ILE A 543 -11.35 28.95 -0.90
CA ILE A 543 -12.66 28.48 -0.46
C ILE A 543 -12.49 27.70 0.84
N SER A 544 -12.44 28.44 1.95
CA SER A 544 -12.17 27.90 3.29
C SER A 544 -13.20 26.91 3.83
N THR A 545 -14.38 26.87 3.21
CA THR A 545 -15.51 26.05 3.65
C THR A 545 -15.77 24.84 2.74
N ALA A 546 -14.98 24.64 1.68
CA ALA A 546 -15.22 23.59 0.68
C ALA A 546 -15.25 22.17 1.27
N ALA A 547 -14.47 21.92 2.32
CA ALA A 547 -14.41 20.62 3.00
C ALA A 547 -15.55 20.38 4.02
N ALA A 548 -16.34 21.40 4.38
CA ALA A 548 -17.38 21.27 5.40
C ALA A 548 -18.64 20.50 4.89
N PRO A 549 -19.17 20.75 3.68
CA PRO A 549 -20.26 19.95 3.13
C PRO A 549 -19.98 18.44 3.02
N PRO A 550 -18.88 17.97 2.41
CA PRO A 550 -18.60 16.53 2.36
C PRO A 550 -18.41 15.94 3.77
N PHE A 551 -17.87 16.70 4.72
CA PHE A 551 -17.84 16.28 6.13
C PHE A 551 -19.25 16.02 6.67
N ALA A 552 -20.19 16.94 6.47
CA ALA A 552 -21.55 16.80 6.98
C ALA A 552 -22.25 15.56 6.38
N THR A 553 -22.14 15.38 5.06
CA THR A 553 -22.71 14.22 4.34
C THR A 553 -22.16 12.89 4.85
N VAL A 554 -20.84 12.79 5.02
CA VAL A 554 -20.20 11.56 5.50
C VAL A 554 -20.49 11.32 6.97
N MET A 555 -20.50 12.37 7.79
CA MET A 555 -20.83 12.27 9.22
C MET A 555 -22.27 11.82 9.43
N GLU A 556 -23.24 12.39 8.70
CA GLU A 556 -24.65 11.95 8.73
C GLU A 556 -24.78 10.47 8.36
N SER A 557 -24.10 10.06 7.28
CA SER A 557 -24.11 8.67 6.81
C SER A 557 -23.52 7.73 7.86
N ALA A 558 -22.36 8.08 8.42
CA ALA A 558 -21.69 7.29 9.46
C ALA A 558 -22.55 7.17 10.73
N LEU A 559 -23.11 8.27 11.24
CA LEU A 559 -23.98 8.26 12.42
C LEU A 559 -25.22 7.38 12.21
N THR A 560 -25.81 7.45 11.01
CA THR A 560 -26.98 6.65 10.64
C THR A 560 -26.64 5.15 10.52
N ILE A 561 -25.56 4.81 9.81
CA ILE A 561 -25.12 3.41 9.63
C ILE A 561 -24.72 2.77 10.96
N LEU A 562 -24.14 3.55 11.87
CA LEU A 562 -23.73 3.10 13.21
C LEU A 562 -24.87 3.11 14.24
N ASP A 563 -26.10 3.50 13.83
CA ASP A 563 -27.29 3.59 14.69
C ASP A 563 -27.06 4.47 15.95
N ILE A 564 -26.30 5.55 15.78
CA ILE A 564 -26.04 6.51 16.86
C ILE A 564 -27.28 7.37 17.03
N GLN A 565 -27.74 7.54 18.27
CA GLN A 565 -28.97 8.28 18.54
C GLN A 565 -28.76 9.80 18.42
N PRO A 566 -29.70 10.54 17.80
CA PRO A 566 -29.69 12.00 17.79
C PRO A 566 -29.63 12.59 19.19
N THR A 567 -28.91 13.72 19.35
CA THR A 567 -28.73 14.41 20.64
C THR A 567 -29.47 15.74 20.74
N SER A 568 -29.99 16.27 19.63
CA SER A 568 -30.63 17.59 19.56
C SER A 568 -31.98 17.58 18.86
#